data_AF-A0A7S3CKK2-F1
#
_entry.id   AF-A0A7S3CKK2-F1
#
_cell.length_a   1.000
_cell.length_b   1.000
_cell.length_c   1.000
_cell.angle_alpha   90.00
_cell.angle_beta   90.00
_cell.angle_gamma   90.00
#
_symmetry.space_group_name_H-M   'P 1'
#
loop_
_entity.id
_entity.type
_entity.pdbx_description
1 polymer ?
#
loop_
_entity_poly.entity_id
_entity_poly.type
_entity_poly.pdbx_seq_one_letter_code
_entity_poly.pdbx_strand_id
1 'polypeptide(L)'
;AETYVDMLVVGYAPMSYAQGTAKLRLIANYEGIGPVFKLKLELQNLGKQPLMDTHIVLNINENIYKLRNRHPKVPALIPNLVYKIDVEIECIDPTGASDTVKIFVFNKESTLPLITANVQMPMCEQDFDL
;
A
#
# COMPACT_ATOMS: atom_id res chain seq x y z
N ALA A 1 10.96 -24.50 -4.24
CA ALA A 1 11.36 -23.75 -3.02
C ALA A 1 11.88 -22.37 -3.39
N GLU A 2 12.70 -22.24 -4.44
CA GLU A 2 13.27 -20.95 -4.89
C GLU A 2 12.22 -19.95 -5.39
N THR A 3 11.18 -20.39 -6.09
CA THR A 3 10.09 -19.52 -6.57
C THR A 3 9.31 -18.81 -5.43
N TYR A 4 9.25 -19.40 -4.24
CA TYR A 4 8.61 -18.77 -3.07
C TYR A 4 9.50 -17.70 -2.44
N VAL A 5 10.82 -17.90 -2.48
CA VAL A 5 11.81 -16.92 -2.02
C VAL A 5 11.88 -15.75 -3.00
N ASP A 6 11.84 -16.02 -4.30
CA ASP A 6 11.77 -14.98 -5.33
C ASP A 6 10.49 -14.14 -5.21
N MET A 7 9.34 -14.74 -4.89
CA MET A 7 8.11 -13.99 -4.63
C MET A 7 8.24 -13.02 -3.43
N LEU A 8 9.03 -13.38 -2.40
CA LEU A 8 9.30 -12.51 -1.26
C LEU A 8 10.29 -11.39 -1.60
N VAL A 9 11.25 -11.64 -2.49
CA VAL A 9 12.28 -10.67 -2.91
C VAL A 9 11.70 -9.67 -3.92
N VAL A 10 10.76 -10.09 -4.77
CA VAL A 10 10.27 -9.27 -5.89
C VAL A 10 8.93 -8.59 -5.57
N GLY A 11 8.23 -8.95 -4.50
CA GLY A 11 7.07 -8.19 -4.01
C GLY A 11 5.87 -8.15 -4.98
N TYR A 12 5.78 -9.10 -5.92
CA TYR A 12 4.66 -9.22 -6.88
C TYR A 12 3.37 -9.78 -6.27
N ALA A 13 3.36 -10.18 -5.00
CA ALA A 13 2.15 -10.64 -4.36
C ALA A 13 1.33 -9.43 -3.86
N PRO A 14 0.01 -9.34 -4.15
CA PRO A 14 -0.88 -8.34 -3.55
C PRO A 14 -1.05 -8.51 -2.04
N MET A 15 -0.33 -9.49 -1.46
CA MET A 15 -0.38 -9.89 -0.07
C MET A 15 1.03 -10.05 0.45
N SER A 16 1.36 -9.24 1.44
CA SER A 16 2.65 -9.27 2.09
C SER A 16 2.54 -9.93 3.45
N TYR A 17 3.66 -10.48 3.93
CA TYR A 17 3.80 -10.99 5.29
C TYR A 17 4.88 -10.18 6.00
N ALA A 18 4.67 -9.98 7.29
CA ALA A 18 5.53 -9.11 8.07
C ALA A 18 6.98 -9.63 8.16
N GLN A 19 7.93 -8.71 8.09
CA GLN A 19 9.35 -8.98 8.36
C GLN A 19 9.62 -8.68 9.84
N GLY A 20 9.51 -9.69 10.71
CA GLY A 20 9.75 -9.55 12.16
C GLY A 20 8.77 -10.32 13.03
N THR A 21 8.67 -9.94 14.31
CA THR A 21 7.78 -10.58 15.30
C THR A 21 6.32 -10.17 15.16
N ALA A 22 6.05 -9.01 14.56
CA ALA A 22 4.70 -8.55 14.29
C ALA A 22 4.04 -9.49 13.27
N LYS A 23 2.85 -9.99 13.56
CA LYS A 23 2.07 -10.80 12.62
C LYS A 23 1.03 -9.90 11.98
N LEU A 24 1.35 -9.33 10.82
CA LEU A 24 0.44 -8.49 10.05
C LEU A 24 0.18 -9.10 8.68
N ARG A 25 -1.04 -8.91 8.20
CA ARG A 25 -1.43 -9.13 6.82
C ARG A 25 -1.83 -7.79 6.21
N LEU A 26 -1.26 -7.50 5.05
CA LEU A 26 -1.61 -6.34 4.23
C LEU A 26 -2.06 -6.87 2.87
N ILE A 27 -3.24 -6.43 2.43
CA ILE A 27 -3.72 -6.58 1.05
C ILE A 27 -3.81 -5.18 0.46
N ALA A 28 -3.28 -4.99 -0.74
CA ALA A 28 -3.34 -3.71 -1.44
C ALA A 28 -3.86 -3.90 -2.86
N ASN A 29 -4.92 -3.18 -3.19
CA ASN A 29 -5.50 -3.13 -4.54
C ASN A 29 -5.72 -1.67 -4.94
N TYR A 30 -6.06 -1.42 -6.19
CA TYR A 30 -6.49 -0.11 -6.68
C TYR A 30 -7.87 -0.20 -7.35
N GLU A 31 -8.57 0.92 -7.36
CA GLU A 31 -9.80 1.17 -8.13
C GLU A 31 -9.64 2.46 -8.94
N GLY A 32 -10.27 2.52 -10.10
CA GLY A 32 -10.20 3.68 -11.01
C GLY A 32 -9.35 3.41 -12.26
N ILE A 33 -9.62 4.19 -13.30
CA ILE A 33 -8.96 4.11 -14.61
C ILE A 33 -8.01 5.30 -14.88
N GLY A 34 -8.07 6.33 -14.02
CA GLY A 34 -7.31 7.57 -14.19
C GLY A 34 -8.22 8.81 -14.27
N PRO A 35 -7.69 10.02 -14.06
CA PRO A 35 -6.37 10.29 -13.50
C PRO A 35 -6.29 10.00 -12.00
N VAL A 36 -7.43 9.86 -11.31
CA VAL A 36 -7.46 9.57 -9.88
C VAL A 36 -7.68 8.09 -9.62
N PHE A 37 -6.78 7.49 -8.86
CA PHE A 37 -6.87 6.11 -8.40
C PHE A 37 -7.11 6.08 -6.89
N LYS A 38 -7.95 5.14 -6.47
CA LYS A 38 -8.20 4.84 -5.07
C LYS A 38 -7.49 3.54 -4.70
N LEU A 39 -6.43 3.64 -3.91
CA LEU A 39 -5.78 2.49 -3.30
C LEU A 39 -6.65 1.97 -2.15
N LYS A 40 -7.01 0.69 -2.23
CA LYS A 40 -7.80 -0.07 -1.25
C LYS A 40 -6.86 -0.95 -0.44
N LEU A 41 -6.59 -0.54 0.79
CA LEU A 41 -5.71 -1.28 1.70
C LEU A 41 -6.56 -2.04 2.71
N GLU A 42 -6.32 -3.33 2.87
CA GLU A 42 -6.86 -4.14 3.97
C GLU A 42 -5.73 -4.55 4.90
N LEU A 43 -5.79 -4.08 6.13
CA LEU A 43 -4.78 -4.34 7.16
C LEU A 43 -5.39 -5.19 8.27
N GLN A 44 -4.73 -6.29 8.63
CA GLN A 44 -5.20 -7.20 9.67
C GLN A 44 -4.04 -7.59 10.60
N ASN A 45 -4.24 -7.39 11.90
CA ASN A 45 -3.35 -7.89 12.93
C ASN A 45 -3.64 -9.38 13.20
N LEU A 46 -2.70 -10.25 12.87
CA LEU A 46 -2.74 -11.70 13.12
C LEU A 46 -2.00 -12.09 14.42
N GLY A 47 -1.56 -11.10 15.20
CA GLY A 47 -0.97 -11.26 16.52
C GLY A 47 -2.01 -11.54 17.60
N LYS A 48 -1.54 -11.65 18.84
CA LYS A 48 -2.41 -11.87 20.01
C LYS A 48 -2.73 -10.59 20.78
N GLN A 49 -1.94 -9.53 20.56
CA GLN A 49 -2.07 -8.25 21.25
C GLN A 49 -2.43 -7.15 20.24
N PRO A 50 -3.18 -6.12 20.65
CA PRO A 50 -3.45 -4.94 19.82
C PRO A 50 -2.15 -4.29 19.35
N LEU A 51 -2.13 -3.86 18.08
CA LEU A 51 -1.03 -3.05 17.56
C LEU A 51 -1.43 -1.58 17.58
N MET A 52 -0.68 -0.79 18.34
CA MET A 52 -0.91 0.66 18.49
C MET A 52 -0.02 1.45 17.52
N ASP A 53 -0.24 2.77 17.44
CA ASP A 53 0.64 3.73 16.74
C ASP A 53 1.17 3.23 15.38
N THR A 54 0.25 2.68 14.58
CA THR A 54 0.55 2.14 13.26
C THR A 54 0.44 3.25 12.22
N HIS A 55 1.37 3.30 11.28
CA HIS A 55 1.43 4.31 10.23
C HIS A 55 1.57 3.66 8.86
N ILE A 56 0.90 4.22 7.86
CA ILE A 56 1.04 3.82 6.45
C ILE A 56 1.74 4.94 5.70
N VAL A 57 2.80 4.57 4.99
CA VAL A 57 3.59 5.47 4.15
C VAL A 57 3.60 4.91 2.73
N LEU A 58 3.39 5.78 1.75
CA LEU A 58 3.49 5.45 0.34
C LEU A 58 4.79 6.04 -0.21
N ASN A 59 5.55 5.24 -0.93
CA ASN A 59 6.61 5.72 -1.81
C ASN A 59 6.09 5.62 -3.24
N ILE A 60 5.96 6.77 -3.87
CA ILE A 60 5.48 6.95 -5.24
C ILE A 60 6.52 7.73 -6.01
N ASN A 61 6.54 7.55 -7.33
CA ASN A 61 7.30 8.41 -8.21
C ASN A 61 6.56 9.75 -8.34
N GLU A 62 7.10 10.80 -7.71
CA GLU A 62 6.47 12.13 -7.65
C GLU A 62 6.41 12.83 -9.02
N ASN A 63 7.08 12.32 -10.04
CA ASN A 63 6.92 12.80 -11.42
C ASN A 63 5.67 12.21 -12.09
N ILE A 64 5.15 11.08 -11.59
CA ILE A 64 4.02 10.35 -12.18
C ILE A 64 2.77 10.49 -11.32
N TYR A 65 2.91 10.39 -9.99
CA TYR A 65 1.78 10.38 -9.07
C TYR A 65 1.90 11.46 -8.00
N LYS A 66 0.75 12.00 -7.60
CA LYS A 66 0.61 12.89 -6.44
C LYS A 66 -0.42 12.33 -5.47
N LEU A 67 -0.13 12.39 -4.18
CA LEU A 67 -1.09 12.06 -3.13
C LEU A 67 -2.15 13.18 -3.02
N ARG A 68 -3.44 12.84 -3.14
CA ARG A 68 -4.53 13.84 -3.01
C ARG A 68 -4.92 14.11 -1.56
N ASN A 69 -4.95 13.07 -0.74
CA ASN A 69 -5.46 13.14 0.63
C ASN A 69 -4.34 13.16 1.67
N ARG A 70 -4.62 13.72 2.86
CA ARG A 70 -3.70 13.60 4.01
C ARG A 70 -3.48 12.13 4.35
N HIS A 71 -2.32 11.81 4.94
CA HIS A 71 -2.00 10.44 5.38
C HIS A 71 -3.18 9.78 6.10
N PRO A 72 -3.55 8.54 5.73
CA PRO A 72 -4.67 7.86 6.34
C PRO A 72 -4.42 7.67 7.84
N LYS A 73 -5.43 7.94 8.67
CA LYS A 73 -5.39 7.60 10.09
C LYS A 73 -5.60 6.10 10.25
N VAL A 74 -4.62 5.40 10.80
CA VAL A 74 -4.74 3.98 11.15
C VAL A 74 -5.12 3.90 12.63
N PRO A 75 -6.27 3.31 12.98
CA PRO A 75 -6.63 3.10 14.38
C PRO A 75 -5.77 1.99 15.01
N ALA A 76 -5.93 1.79 16.32
CA ALA A 76 -5.42 0.59 16.97
C ALA A 76 -5.93 -0.68 16.28
N LEU A 77 -5.02 -1.55 15.86
CA LEU A 77 -5.37 -2.78 15.15
C LEU A 77 -5.61 -3.91 16.16
N ILE A 78 -6.89 -4.18 16.42
CA ILE A 78 -7.33 -5.27 17.27
C ILE A 78 -7.08 -6.60 16.54
N PRO A 79 -6.59 -7.64 17.25
CA PRO A 79 -6.37 -8.96 16.67
C PRO A 79 -7.56 -9.49 15.87
N ASN A 80 -7.26 -10.00 14.68
CA ASN A 80 -8.15 -10.64 13.71
C ASN A 80 -9.21 -9.75 13.05
N LEU A 81 -9.30 -8.46 13.40
CA LEU A 81 -10.18 -7.53 12.70
C LEU A 81 -9.50 -6.99 11.43
N VAL A 82 -10.27 -6.91 10.35
CA VAL A 82 -9.82 -6.35 9.06
C VAL A 82 -10.18 -4.87 9.00
N TYR A 83 -9.17 -4.02 8.83
CA TYR A 83 -9.31 -2.59 8.71
C TYR A 83 -9.14 -2.18 7.25
N LYS A 84 -10.15 -1.51 6.70
CA LYS A 84 -10.14 -1.01 5.32
C LYS A 84 -9.74 0.46 5.31
N ILE A 85 -8.71 0.79 4.56
CA ILE A 85 -8.10 2.11 4.49
C ILE A 85 -7.98 2.49 3.03
N ASP A 86 -8.61 3.61 2.67
CA ASP A 86 -8.59 4.14 1.32
C ASP A 86 -7.58 5.29 1.23
N VAL A 87 -6.76 5.29 0.18
CA VAL A 87 -5.81 6.37 -0.12
C VAL A 87 -5.98 6.77 -1.58
N GLU A 88 -6.09 8.07 -1.86
CA GLU A 88 -6.25 8.56 -3.22
C GLU A 88 -4.94 9.13 -3.74
N ILE A 89 -4.52 8.63 -4.91
CA ILE A 89 -3.39 9.15 -5.68
C ILE A 89 -3.90 9.60 -7.04
N GLU A 90 -3.24 10.59 -7.61
CA GLU A 90 -3.55 11.17 -8.91
C GLU A 90 -2.36 11.03 -9.85
N CYS A 91 -2.57 10.49 -11.03
CA CYS A 91 -1.61 10.53 -12.12
C CYS A 91 -1.52 11.97 -12.63
N ILE A 92 -0.33 12.54 -12.54
CA ILE A 92 -0.01 13.90 -13.00
C ILE A 92 0.86 13.88 -14.25
N ASP A 93 1.31 12.70 -14.69
CA ASP A 93 2.11 12.56 -15.90
C ASP A 93 1.24 12.77 -17.15
N PRO A 94 1.60 13.71 -18.05
CA PRO A 94 0.82 14.04 -19.23
C PRO A 94 0.86 12.96 -20.31
N THR A 95 1.67 11.92 -20.17
CA THR A 95 1.71 10.78 -21.10
C THR A 95 0.94 9.56 -20.58
N GLY A 96 0.39 9.64 -19.36
CA GLY A 96 -0.31 8.53 -18.73
C GLY A 96 0.62 7.40 -18.27
N ALA A 97 1.89 7.72 -18.00
CA ALA A 97 2.89 6.76 -17.54
C ALA A 97 2.41 6.00 -16.30
N SER A 98 2.89 4.75 -16.14
CA SER A 98 2.60 3.92 -14.98
C SER A 98 3.85 3.49 -14.24
N ASP A 99 3.74 3.38 -12.92
CA ASP A 99 4.84 2.96 -12.05
C ASP A 99 4.29 2.15 -10.86
N THR A 100 5.19 1.48 -10.14
CA THR A 100 4.86 0.76 -8.92
C THR A 100 4.69 1.74 -7.76
N VAL A 101 3.57 1.64 -7.04
CA VAL A 101 3.37 2.27 -5.73
C VAL A 101 3.82 1.30 -4.64
N LYS A 102 4.79 1.72 -3.82
CA LYS A 102 5.26 0.92 -2.68
C LYS A 102 4.60 1.41 -1.40
N ILE A 103 4.05 0.50 -0.63
CA ILE A 103 3.31 0.76 0.61
C ILE A 103 4.09 0.16 1.76
N PHE A 104 4.34 0.95 2.80
CA PHE A 104 5.04 0.55 4.00
C PHE A 104 4.15 0.74 5.20
N VAL A 105 4.12 -0.25 6.09
CA VAL A 105 3.45 -0.15 7.38
C VAL A 105 4.50 -0.12 8.47
N PHE A 106 4.46 0.91 9.30
CA PHE A 106 5.36 1.08 10.45
C PHE A 106 4.58 1.05 11.74
N ASN A 107 5.29 0.76 12.83
CA ASN A 107 4.86 1.05 14.19
C ASN A 107 5.95 1.93 14.83
N LYS A 108 5.56 2.82 15.74
CA LYS A 108 6.46 3.73 16.45
C LYS A 108 7.70 3.08 17.10
N GLU A 109 7.61 1.81 17.49
CA GLU A 109 8.67 1.04 18.14
C GLU A 109 9.75 0.54 17.16
N SER A 110 9.51 0.62 15.85
CA SER A 110 10.42 0.09 14.83
C SER A 110 10.75 1.13 13.76
N THR A 111 12.03 1.24 13.40
CA THR A 111 12.50 2.01 12.24
C THR A 111 12.48 1.19 10.94
N LEU A 112 12.22 -0.12 11.05
CA LEU A 112 12.03 -1.00 9.91
C LEU A 112 10.52 -1.19 9.65
N PRO A 113 10.09 -1.26 8.37
CA PRO A 113 8.71 -1.51 8.05
C PRO A 113 8.30 -2.89 8.58
N LEU A 114 7.16 -2.93 9.28
CA LEU A 114 6.59 -4.19 9.75
C LEU A 114 6.19 -5.07 8.57
N ILE A 115 5.68 -4.47 7.50
CA ILE A 115 5.23 -5.14 6.28
C ILE A 115 5.24 -4.15 5.12
N THR A 116 5.53 -4.64 3.91
CA THR A 116 5.64 -3.82 2.69
C THR A 116 4.86 -4.46 1.56
N ALA A 117 4.07 -3.70 0.79
CA ALA A 117 3.39 -4.20 -0.40
C ALA A 117 3.72 -3.34 -1.61
N ASN A 118 3.74 -3.93 -2.80
CA ASN A 118 3.94 -3.23 -4.06
C ASN A 118 2.67 -3.37 -4.90
N VAL A 119 2.18 -2.27 -5.45
CA VAL A 119 1.03 -2.25 -6.36
C VAL A 119 1.52 -1.71 -7.69
N GLN A 120 1.53 -2.55 -8.72
CA GLN A 120 1.76 -2.09 -10.07
C GLN A 120 0.50 -1.36 -10.55
N MET A 121 0.61 -0.05 -10.75
CA MET A 121 -0.51 0.75 -11.23
C MET A 121 -0.73 0.53 -12.73
N PRO A 122 -1.98 0.66 -13.21
CA PRO A 122 -2.27 0.61 -14.63
C PRO A 122 -1.80 1.90 -15.32
N MET A 123 -1.74 1.89 -16.65
CA MET A 123 -1.65 3.13 -17.42
C MET A 123 -2.90 3.98 -17.16
N CYS A 124 -2.69 5.29 -17.12
CA CYS A 124 -3.75 6.25 -16.87
C CYS A 124 -4.50 6.59 -18.15
N GLU A 125 -5.82 6.43 -18.16
CA GLU A 125 -6.65 7.06 -19.17
C GLU A 125 -6.73 8.56 -18.87
N GLN A 126 -6.34 9.39 -19.83
CA GLN A 126 -6.51 10.83 -19.74
C GLN A 126 -7.85 11.20 -20.37
N ASP A 127 -8.64 11.99 -19.64
CA ASP A 127 -9.77 12.67 -20.24
C ASP A 127 -9.21 13.70 -21.24
N PHE A 128 -9.23 13.34 -22.52
CA PHE A 128 -9.13 14.33 -23.58
C PHE A 128 -10.44 15.10 -23.57
N ASP A 129 -10.53 16.16 -22.77
CA ASP A 129 -11.54 17.18 -22.96
C ASP A 129 -11.33 17.76 -24.38
N LEU A 130 -12.16 17.28 -25.34
CA LEU A 130 -12.28 17.77 -26.71
C LEU A 130 -13.11 19.05 -26.76
#